data_AF-A0A972X7Y7-F1
#
_entry.id   AF-A0A972X7Y7-F1
#
_cell.length_a   1.000
_cell.length_b   1.000
_cell.length_c   1.000
_cell.angle_alpha   90.00
_cell.angle_beta   90.00
_cell.angle_gamma   90.00
#
_symmetry.space_group_name_H-M   'P 1'
#
loop_
_entity.id
_entity.type
_entity.pdbx_description
1 polymer ?
#
loop_
_entity_poly.entity_id
_entity_poly.type
_entity_poly.pdbx_seq_one_letter_code
_entity_poly.pdbx_strand_id
1 'polypeptide(L)'
;MVKGFCSDVCGRFGVRRAARMAWAAVIVCKPVCWAVCWAAIVAQPAAAHWNNFNSVRPRCGQAGTTVEVTISGSWLVDPQEFIFYRPGIRAVEISYDGKPEGGTLKCKFEIAPDCPLGEHPFRIRTRTQLTNAATFHISPFPVVEEMEEDKERKTRDNDSLATSMAVPS
;
A
#
# COMPACT_ATOMS: atom_id res chain seq x y z
N MET A 1 79.10 -19.94 -37.87
CA MET A 1 80.31 -19.09 -37.90
C MET A 1 80.50 -18.71 -39.36
N VAL A 2 80.41 -17.47 -39.86
CA VAL A 2 80.38 -16.13 -39.29
C VAL A 2 79.41 -15.28 -40.13
N LYS A 3 78.83 -14.28 -39.44
CA LYS A 3 78.06 -13.12 -39.87
C LYS A 3 78.26 -12.67 -41.34
N GLY A 4 77.14 -12.55 -42.05
CA GLY A 4 77.01 -11.70 -43.23
C GLY A 4 76.65 -10.27 -42.83
N PHE A 5 77.28 -9.32 -43.52
CA PHE A 5 77.13 -7.88 -43.38
C PHE A 5 77.02 -7.34 -44.80
N CYS A 6 75.94 -6.64 -45.16
CA CYS A 6 76.02 -5.52 -46.09
C CYS A 6 74.73 -4.69 -46.04
N SER A 7 74.90 -3.40 -46.22
CA SER A 7 74.01 -2.27 -45.96
C SER A 7 73.21 -1.82 -47.19
N ASP A 8 72.53 -0.67 -47.00
CA ASP A 8 72.02 0.28 -48.01
C ASP A 8 70.58 0.03 -48.50
N VAL A 9 69.57 0.84 -48.14
CA VAL A 9 69.26 2.27 -48.39
C VAL A 9 68.31 2.46 -49.58
N CYS A 10 67.29 3.32 -49.36
CA CYS A 10 66.36 3.92 -50.33
C CYS A 10 65.32 2.98 -50.98
N GLY A 11 64.02 3.27 -51.08
CA GLY A 11 63.28 4.52 -50.93
C GLY A 11 62.34 4.71 -52.13
N ARG A 12 61.05 4.98 -51.83
CA ARG A 12 60.11 5.88 -52.55
C ARG A 12 59.04 5.30 -53.51
N PHE A 13 57.80 5.40 -53.02
CA PHE A 13 56.52 5.85 -53.64
C PHE A 13 56.07 5.34 -55.02
N GLY A 14 54.87 4.74 -55.01
CA GLY A 14 53.95 4.73 -56.14
C GLY A 14 52.49 4.69 -55.65
N VAL A 15 51.80 5.83 -55.67
CA VAL A 15 50.35 5.93 -55.44
C VAL A 15 49.65 5.96 -56.81
N ARG A 16 48.72 5.03 -57.08
CA ARG A 16 47.68 5.20 -58.11
C ARG A 16 46.35 4.60 -57.65
N ARG A 17 45.28 5.35 -57.93
CA ARG A 17 43.86 5.17 -57.61
C ARG A 17 43.17 4.11 -58.49
N ALA A 18 42.11 3.47 -57.99
CA ALA A 18 40.89 3.07 -58.74
C ALA A 18 39.81 2.70 -57.69
N ALA A 19 38.69 3.41 -57.54
CA ALA A 19 37.51 3.55 -58.40
C ALA A 19 36.54 2.33 -58.36
N ARG A 20 35.50 2.47 -57.51
CA ARG A 20 34.05 2.23 -57.67
C ARG A 20 33.46 0.95 -58.30
N MET A 21 32.36 0.54 -57.64
CA MET A 21 31.17 -0.27 -58.06
C MET A 21 31.32 -1.79 -57.94
N ALA A 22 30.73 -2.46 -56.95
CA ALA A 22 29.32 -2.74 -56.65
C ALA A 22 28.84 -4.08 -57.25
N TRP A 23 28.56 -5.07 -56.41
CA TRP A 23 27.32 -5.89 -56.33
C TRP A 23 27.54 -7.20 -55.56
N ALA A 24 26.44 -7.72 -55.02
CA ALA A 24 26.19 -9.05 -54.46
C ALA A 24 26.46 -9.28 -52.96
N ALA A 25 25.37 -9.10 -52.21
CA ALA A 25 24.85 -9.99 -51.17
C ALA A 25 25.81 -10.95 -50.45
N VAL A 26 26.09 -10.64 -49.18
CA VAL A 26 26.31 -11.66 -48.15
C VAL A 26 25.38 -11.36 -46.99
N ILE A 27 24.46 -12.30 -46.79
CA ILE A 27 23.51 -12.39 -45.69
C ILE A 27 24.27 -12.91 -44.45
N VAL A 28 23.81 -12.48 -43.27
CA VAL A 28 24.02 -13.04 -41.91
C VAL A 28 25.13 -12.38 -41.06
N CYS A 29 24.78 -12.20 -39.77
CA CYS A 29 25.60 -11.85 -38.59
C CYS A 29 25.76 -10.33 -38.36
N LYS A 30 25.04 -9.62 -37.49
CA LYS A 30 24.21 -9.94 -36.30
C LYS A 30 23.24 -8.74 -36.04
N PRO A 31 21.91 -8.90 -36.17
CA PRO A 31 20.94 -7.92 -35.65
C PRO A 31 20.52 -8.24 -34.20
N VAL A 32 21.39 -8.87 -33.41
CA VAL A 32 21.06 -9.37 -32.06
C VAL A 32 21.24 -8.28 -30.99
N CYS A 33 22.03 -7.23 -31.25
CA CYS A 33 22.37 -6.25 -30.22
C CYS A 33 21.39 -5.06 -30.10
N TRP A 34 20.50 -4.81 -31.05
CA TRP A 34 19.48 -3.75 -30.88
C TRP A 34 18.26 -4.22 -30.08
N ALA A 35 17.95 -5.52 -30.11
CA ALA A 35 16.78 -6.08 -29.43
C ALA A 35 16.97 -6.26 -27.91
N VAL A 36 18.22 -6.35 -27.43
CA VAL A 36 18.49 -6.56 -25.99
C VAL A 36 18.30 -5.27 -25.17
N CYS A 37 18.49 -4.09 -25.77
CA CYS A 37 18.29 -2.81 -25.09
C CYS A 37 16.84 -2.29 -25.07
N TRP A 38 15.90 -2.97 -25.75
CA TRP A 38 14.46 -2.66 -25.67
C TRP A 38 13.70 -3.55 -24.67
N ALA A 39 14.37 -4.56 -24.11
CA ALA A 39 13.77 -5.51 -23.16
C ALA A 39 14.12 -5.22 -21.68
N ALA A 40 14.87 -4.14 -21.42
CA ALA A 40 15.18 -3.70 -20.06
C ALA A 40 14.61 -2.31 -19.82
N ILE A 41 13.82 -2.17 -18.74
CA ILE A 41 13.18 -0.93 -18.24
C ILE A 41 11.89 -0.64 -19.03
N VAL A 42 10.71 -1.00 -18.52
CA VAL A 42 10.10 -0.33 -17.37
C VAL A 42 9.46 -1.34 -16.43
N ALA A 43 10.18 -1.76 -15.38
CA ALA A 43 9.50 -2.22 -14.17
C ALA A 43 8.97 -0.97 -13.48
N GLN A 44 7.69 -0.63 -13.69
CA GLN A 44 7.08 0.49 -12.98
C GLN A 44 7.16 0.17 -11.47
N PRO A 45 7.75 1.04 -10.63
CA PRO A 45 7.51 0.93 -9.20
C PRO A 45 6.01 1.07 -9.03
N ALA A 46 5.35 0.05 -8.49
CA ALA A 46 4.00 0.20 -7.97
C ALA A 46 4.05 1.46 -7.09
N ALA A 47 3.25 2.46 -7.42
CA ALA A 47 3.24 3.72 -6.69
C ALA A 47 3.19 3.37 -5.21
N ALA A 48 4.22 3.75 -4.45
CA ALA A 48 4.26 3.49 -3.02
C ALA A 48 3.33 4.51 -2.36
N HIS A 49 2.03 4.26 -2.48
CA HIS A 49 1.02 5.02 -1.78
C HIS A 49 1.09 4.65 -0.30
N TRP A 50 1.16 5.66 0.57
CA TRP A 50 1.18 5.45 2.01
C TRP A 50 -0.21 5.01 2.47
N ASN A 51 -0.30 3.83 3.09
CA ASN A 51 -1.54 3.36 3.68
C ASN A 51 -1.90 4.23 4.91
N ASN A 52 -2.95 5.02 4.77
CA ASN A 52 -3.38 5.95 5.80
C ASN A 52 -4.74 5.52 6.35
N PHE A 53 -4.80 5.38 7.65
CA PHE A 53 -5.99 5.23 8.44
C PHE A 53 -6.40 6.62 8.98
N ASN A 54 -7.64 7.03 8.71
CA ASN A 54 -8.16 8.36 9.04
C ASN A 54 -9.13 8.34 10.23
N SER A 55 -10.10 7.41 10.24
CA SER A 55 -11.07 7.34 11.35
C SER A 55 -11.61 5.95 11.64
N VAL A 56 -11.84 5.67 12.93
CA VAL A 56 -12.53 4.47 13.44
C VAL A 56 -13.85 4.95 14.03
N ARG A 57 -14.94 4.26 13.71
CA ARG A 57 -16.25 4.43 14.35
C ARG A 57 -16.87 3.06 14.60
N PRO A 58 -17.29 2.74 15.82
CA PRO A 58 -17.00 3.43 17.08
C PRO A 58 -15.51 3.34 17.46
N ARG A 59 -15.01 4.26 18.29
CA ARG A 59 -13.61 4.22 18.79
C ARG A 59 -13.45 3.38 20.06
N CYS A 60 -14.57 2.98 20.65
CA CYS A 60 -14.61 2.20 21.87
C CYS A 60 -15.56 1.02 21.74
N GLY A 61 -15.43 0.08 22.67
CA GLY A 61 -16.30 -1.09 22.78
C GLY A 61 -16.34 -1.62 24.20
N GLN A 62 -17.40 -2.36 24.51
CA GLN A 62 -17.58 -2.98 25.82
C GLN A 62 -16.88 -4.33 25.89
N ALA A 63 -16.21 -4.63 27.01
CA ALA A 63 -15.62 -5.96 27.22
C ALA A 63 -16.69 -7.07 27.13
N GLY A 64 -16.36 -8.18 26.47
CA GLY A 64 -17.27 -9.31 26.29
C GLY A 64 -18.34 -9.13 25.19
N THR A 65 -18.23 -8.11 24.35
CA THR A 65 -19.19 -7.85 23.25
C THR A 65 -18.54 -7.97 21.88
N THR A 66 -19.37 -8.14 20.85
CA THR A 66 -18.96 -8.04 19.45
C THR A 66 -19.42 -6.71 18.89
N VAL A 67 -18.49 -5.88 18.45
CA VAL A 67 -18.77 -4.52 17.98
C VAL A 67 -18.50 -4.43 16.48
N GLU A 68 -19.46 -3.93 15.70
CA GLU A 68 -19.22 -3.59 14.29
C GLU A 68 -18.45 -2.27 14.22
N VAL A 69 -17.31 -2.31 13.54
CA VAL A 69 -16.38 -1.20 13.42
C VAL A 69 -16.20 -0.84 11.96
N THR A 70 -16.48 0.42 11.67
CA THR A 70 -16.25 1.06 10.38
C THR A 70 -14.97 1.89 10.45
N ILE A 71 -14.06 1.61 9.54
CA ILE A 71 -12.76 2.23 9.40
C ILE A 71 -12.73 2.96 8.06
N SER A 72 -12.38 4.24 8.06
CA SER A 72 -12.16 5.01 6.84
C SER A 72 -10.71 5.41 6.69
N GLY A 73 -10.22 5.38 5.45
CA GLY A 73 -8.83 5.69 5.14
C GLY A 73 -8.54 5.73 3.65
N SER A 74 -7.26 5.81 3.34
CA SER A 74 -6.74 5.76 1.99
C SER A 74 -5.76 4.60 1.86
N TRP A 75 -5.85 3.92 0.73
CA TRP A 75 -4.98 2.84 0.28
C TRP A 75 -5.05 1.58 1.16
N LEU A 76 -6.24 1.27 1.68
CA LEU A 76 -6.53 0.05 2.43
C LEU A 76 -6.88 -1.14 1.51
N VAL A 77 -6.22 -1.23 0.35
CA VAL A 77 -6.50 -2.24 -0.68
C VAL A 77 -6.03 -3.62 -0.21
N ASP A 78 -6.89 -4.63 -0.32
CA ASP A 78 -6.63 -6.02 0.09
C ASP A 78 -6.19 -6.14 1.57
N PRO A 79 -7.06 -5.77 2.55
CA PRO A 79 -6.75 -5.95 3.96
C PRO A 79 -6.70 -7.46 4.31
N GLN A 80 -5.58 -7.92 4.88
CA GLN A 80 -5.39 -9.34 5.19
C GLN A 80 -5.65 -9.65 6.66
N GLU A 81 -5.12 -8.84 7.58
CA GLU A 81 -5.25 -9.08 9.01
C GLU A 81 -5.15 -7.79 9.83
N PHE A 82 -5.69 -7.85 11.04
CA PHE A 82 -5.50 -6.86 12.08
C PHE A 82 -4.44 -7.34 13.07
N ILE A 83 -3.48 -6.47 13.35
CA ILE A 83 -2.41 -6.69 14.32
C ILE A 83 -2.73 -5.85 15.55
N PHE A 84 -3.17 -6.51 16.61
CA PHE A 84 -3.37 -5.88 17.92
C PHE A 84 -2.10 -6.04 18.75
N TYR A 85 -1.63 -4.94 19.36
CA TYR A 85 -0.44 -4.97 20.22
C TYR A 85 -0.74 -5.46 21.64
N ARG A 86 -2.02 -5.55 22.00
CA ARG A 86 -2.51 -6.11 23.26
C ARG A 86 -3.47 -7.26 22.99
N PRO A 87 -3.46 -8.31 23.83
CA PRO A 87 -4.35 -9.45 23.67
C PRO A 87 -5.79 -9.11 24.06
N GLY A 88 -6.74 -9.90 23.56
CA GLY A 88 -8.15 -9.87 23.96
C GLY A 88 -9.13 -9.25 22.95
N ILE A 89 -8.64 -8.73 21.82
CA ILE A 89 -9.47 -8.35 20.68
C ILE A 89 -9.14 -9.23 19.47
N ARG A 90 -10.17 -9.72 18.79
CA ARG A 90 -10.06 -10.41 17.50
C ARG A 90 -10.91 -9.69 16.47
N ALA A 91 -10.35 -9.43 15.28
CA ALA A 91 -11.12 -8.93 14.15
C ALA A 91 -11.63 -10.09 13.30
N VAL A 92 -12.93 -10.09 13.02
CA VAL A 92 -13.62 -11.04 12.15
C VAL A 92 -14.41 -10.29 11.07
N GLU A 93 -14.82 -11.00 10.02
CA GLU A 93 -15.64 -10.46 8.93
C GLU A 93 -15.10 -9.14 8.32
N ILE A 94 -13.87 -9.18 7.82
CA ILE A 94 -13.25 -8.01 7.18
C ILE A 94 -13.85 -7.85 5.77
N SER A 95 -14.52 -6.72 5.55
CA SER A 95 -15.11 -6.34 4.26
C SER A 95 -14.60 -4.96 3.86
N TYR A 96 -14.17 -4.81 2.61
CA TYR A 96 -13.63 -3.57 2.08
C TYR A 96 -14.40 -3.13 0.84
N ASP A 97 -14.70 -1.84 0.73
CA ASP A 97 -15.49 -1.25 -0.36
C ASP A 97 -14.72 -1.11 -1.69
N GLY A 98 -13.44 -1.47 -1.72
CA GLY A 98 -12.62 -1.53 -2.93
C GLY A 98 -12.11 -0.17 -3.43
N LYS A 99 -12.37 0.94 -2.71
CA LYS A 99 -12.00 2.29 -3.16
C LYS A 99 -10.62 2.68 -2.65
N PRO A 100 -9.60 2.86 -3.51
CA PRO A 100 -8.24 3.15 -3.06
C PRO A 100 -8.11 4.49 -2.33
N GLU A 101 -8.88 5.52 -2.67
CA GLU A 101 -8.91 6.79 -1.92
C GLU A 101 -10.25 6.96 -1.22
N GLY A 102 -10.23 7.26 0.08
CA GLY A 102 -11.45 7.41 0.88
C GLY A 102 -12.24 6.09 1.05
N GLY A 103 -11.56 4.96 0.96
CA GLY A 103 -12.15 3.64 1.16
C GLY A 103 -12.64 3.43 2.58
N THR A 104 -13.67 2.61 2.68
CA THR A 104 -14.32 2.20 3.92
C THR A 104 -14.16 0.69 4.11
N LEU A 105 -13.58 0.33 5.24
CA LEU A 105 -13.43 -1.05 5.70
C LEU A 105 -14.40 -1.28 6.86
N LYS A 106 -15.25 -2.29 6.74
CA LYS A 106 -16.12 -2.78 7.80
C LYS A 106 -15.55 -4.07 8.37
N CYS A 107 -15.55 -4.19 9.68
CA CYS A 107 -15.11 -5.39 10.38
C CYS A 107 -15.86 -5.52 11.69
N LYS A 108 -15.85 -6.72 12.27
CA LYS A 108 -16.39 -6.96 13.60
C LYS A 108 -15.25 -7.24 14.56
N PHE A 109 -15.21 -6.52 15.67
CA PHE A 109 -14.27 -6.78 16.76
C PHE A 109 -14.96 -7.60 17.83
N GLU A 110 -14.49 -8.83 18.00
CA GLU A 110 -14.87 -9.70 19.10
C GLU A 110 -13.95 -9.40 20.29
N ILE A 111 -14.53 -8.85 21.35
CA ILE A 111 -13.80 -8.46 22.55
C ILE A 111 -14.02 -9.53 23.61
N ALA A 112 -12.95 -10.11 24.12
CA ALA A 112 -13.03 -11.11 25.17
C ALA A 112 -13.56 -10.49 26.48
N PRO A 113 -14.29 -11.25 27.32
CA PRO A 113 -14.82 -10.74 28.59
C PRO A 113 -13.72 -10.42 29.62
N ASP A 114 -12.55 -11.04 29.48
CA ASP A 114 -11.36 -10.85 30.31
C ASP A 114 -10.36 -9.84 29.71
N CYS A 115 -10.76 -9.13 28.64
CA CYS A 115 -9.87 -8.19 27.97
C CYS A 115 -9.52 -7.01 28.90
N PRO A 116 -8.24 -6.62 29.02
CA PRO A 116 -7.83 -5.51 29.87
C PRO A 116 -8.54 -4.22 29.44
N LEU A 117 -8.97 -3.42 30.42
CA LEU A 117 -9.61 -2.14 30.13
C LEU A 117 -8.57 -1.10 29.68
N GLY A 118 -8.98 -0.19 28.79
CA GLY A 118 -8.14 0.90 28.29
C GLY A 118 -7.73 0.76 26.83
N GLU A 119 -6.55 1.29 26.51
CA GLU A 119 -6.10 1.49 25.12
C GLU A 119 -5.50 0.24 24.48
N HIS A 120 -6.03 -0.10 23.30
CA HIS A 120 -5.60 -1.20 22.47
C HIS A 120 -5.13 -0.64 21.13
N PRO A 121 -3.82 -0.34 20.99
CA PRO A 121 -3.28 0.06 19.71
C PRO A 121 -3.34 -1.12 18.73
N PHE A 122 -3.65 -0.83 17.47
CA PHE A 122 -3.70 -1.80 16.40
C PHE A 122 -3.21 -1.21 15.07
N ARG A 123 -2.88 -2.09 14.14
CA ARG A 123 -2.57 -1.79 12.74
C ARG A 123 -3.23 -2.79 11.82
N ILE A 124 -3.39 -2.41 10.56
CA ILE A 124 -3.94 -3.28 9.53
C ILE A 124 -2.81 -3.63 8.57
N ARG A 125 -2.62 -4.92 8.32
CA ARG A 125 -1.71 -5.40 7.29
C ARG A 125 -2.50 -5.57 6.00
N THR A 126 -2.16 -4.77 5.00
CA THR A 126 -2.63 -4.99 3.64
C THR A 126 -1.67 -5.93 2.90
N ARG A 127 -2.02 -6.32 1.68
CA ARG A 127 -1.12 -7.12 0.82
C ARG A 127 0.24 -6.46 0.59
N THR A 128 0.30 -5.13 0.58
CA THR A 128 1.50 -4.37 0.21
C THR A 128 2.25 -3.82 1.42
N GLN A 129 1.54 -3.24 2.39
CA GLN A 129 2.13 -2.44 3.46
C GLN A 129 1.30 -2.52 4.76
N LEU A 130 1.87 -1.99 5.83
CA LEU A 130 1.20 -1.81 7.12
C LEU A 130 0.68 -0.37 7.23
N THR A 131 -0.51 -0.19 7.81
CA THR A 131 -1.05 1.15 8.09
C THR A 131 -0.31 1.87 9.23
N ASN A 132 -0.59 3.16 9.41
CA ASN A 132 -0.36 3.85 10.68
C ASN A 132 -1.11 3.16 11.83
N ALA A 133 -0.63 3.40 13.05
CA ALA A 133 -1.25 2.90 14.27
C ALA A 133 -2.53 3.68 14.58
N ALA A 134 -3.58 2.95 14.91
CA ALA A 134 -4.81 3.46 15.49
C ALA A 134 -4.97 2.87 16.90
N THR A 135 -5.85 3.48 17.70
CA THR A 135 -6.18 3.00 19.05
C THR A 135 -7.66 2.70 19.14
N PHE A 136 -7.99 1.58 19.77
CA PHE A 136 -9.34 1.22 20.17
C PHE A 136 -9.41 1.15 21.69
N HIS A 137 -10.43 1.76 22.30
CA HIS A 137 -10.56 1.80 23.76
C HIS A 137 -11.58 0.78 24.24
N ILE A 138 -11.22 0.00 25.26
CA ILE A 138 -12.14 -0.94 25.90
C ILE A 138 -12.64 -0.34 27.20
N SER A 139 -13.95 -0.24 27.32
CA SER A 139 -14.64 0.22 28.52
C SER A 139 -15.51 -0.90 29.13
N PRO A 140 -15.85 -0.79 30.42
CA PRO A 140 -16.88 -1.66 31.02
C PRO A 140 -18.30 -1.25 30.63
N PHE A 141 -18.48 -0.01 30.13
CA PHE A 141 -19.77 0.57 29.75
C PHE A 141 -20.13 0.30 28.29
N PRO A 142 -21.43 0.17 27.96
CA PRO A 142 -21.90 0.01 26.59
C PRO A 142 -21.68 1.29 25.77
N VAL A 143 -21.49 1.12 24.47
CA VAL A 143 -21.44 2.25 23.52
C VAL A 143 -22.84 2.47 22.99
N VAL A 144 -23.40 3.64 23.31
CA VAL A 144 -24.74 4.05 22.88
C VAL A 144 -24.57 5.14 21.85
N GLU A 145 -25.10 4.94 20.65
CA GLU A 145 -25.15 5.99 19.63
C GLU A 145 -26.22 7.02 20.00
N GLU A 146 -25.93 8.28 19.72
CA GLU A 146 -26.88 9.36 19.95
C GLU A 146 -28.06 9.21 18.99
N MET A 147 -29.27 9.20 19.55
CA MET A 147 -30.52 9.20 18.79
C MET A 147 -30.92 10.64 18.50
N GLU A 148 -30.77 11.08 17.26
CA GLU A 148 -31.33 12.32 16.72
C GLU A 148 -32.33 11.95 15.61
N GLU A 149 -33.62 12.27 15.78
CA GLU A 149 -34.66 11.90 14.82
C GLU A 149 -34.51 12.69 13.50
N ASP A 150 -34.00 13.93 13.57
CA ASP A 150 -33.82 14.81 12.40
C ASP A 150 -32.41 15.45 12.37
N LYS A 151 -31.45 14.83 11.68
CA LYS A 151 -30.06 15.34 11.52
C LYS A 151 -29.94 16.70 10.80
N GLU A 152 -31.00 17.17 10.13
CA GLU A 152 -31.06 18.48 9.46
C GLU A 152 -31.67 19.59 10.34
N ARG A 153 -32.37 19.25 11.42
CA ARG A 153 -32.96 20.23 12.33
C ARG A 153 -31.85 20.84 13.18
N LYS A 154 -31.77 22.17 13.24
CA LYS A 154 -30.80 22.91 14.10
C LYS A 154 -31.01 22.72 15.61
N THR A 155 -32.14 22.14 16.00
CA THR A 155 -32.50 21.88 17.39
C THR A 155 -32.08 20.46 17.71
N ARG A 156 -31.13 20.31 18.64
CA ARG A 156 -30.70 19.01 19.12
C ARG A 156 -31.75 18.50 20.09
N ASP A 157 -32.19 17.26 19.89
CA ASP A 157 -33.33 16.71 20.64
C ASP A 157 -32.98 16.48 22.13
N ASN A 158 -31.69 16.42 22.51
CA ASN A 158 -31.26 16.09 23.88
C ASN A 158 -30.57 17.23 24.67
N ASP A 159 -30.84 18.50 24.35
CA ASP A 159 -30.15 19.64 24.99
C ASP A 159 -30.78 20.11 26.33
N SER A 160 -32.02 19.70 26.63
CA SER A 160 -32.74 20.14 27.84
C SER A 160 -33.04 18.98 28.80
N LEU A 161 -33.11 19.27 30.11
CA LEU A 161 -33.50 18.28 31.13
C LEU A 161 -34.86 17.62 30.86
N ALA A 162 -35.78 18.32 30.19
CA ALA A 162 -37.10 17.78 29.86
C ALA A 162 -37.05 16.82 28.66
N THR A 163 -36.03 16.93 27.81
CA THR A 163 -35.89 16.15 26.58
C THR A 163 -34.78 15.10 26.67
N SER A 164 -34.00 15.09 27.75
CA SER A 164 -32.91 14.13 27.94
C SER A 164 -33.43 12.70 28.09
N MET A 165 -32.94 11.79 27.24
CA MET A 165 -33.18 10.35 27.37
C MET A 165 -32.24 9.72 28.40
N ALA A 166 -32.74 8.71 29.12
CA ALA A 166 -31.91 7.92 30.02
C ALA A 166 -30.96 7.01 29.22
N VAL A 167 -29.67 7.04 29.56
CA VAL A 167 -28.69 6.11 28.99
C VAL A 167 -28.97 4.71 29.55
N PRO A 168 -29.07 3.67 28.70
CA PRO A 168 -29.24 2.30 29.19
C PRO A 168 -28.03 1.89 30.04
N SER A 169 -28.31 1.49 31.29
CA SER A 169 -27.33 0.99 32.26
C SER A 169 -27.07 -0.50 32.09
#